data_AF-W7YDP1-F1
#
_entry.id   AF-W7YDP1-F1
#
_cell.length_a   1.000
_cell.length_b   1.000
_cell.length_c   1.000
_cell.angle_alpha   90.00
_cell.angle_beta   90.00
_cell.angle_gamma   90.00
#
_symmetry.space_group_name_H-M   'P 1'
#
loop_
_entity.id
_entity.type
_entity.pdbx_description
1 polymer ?
#
loop_
_entity_poly.entity_id
_entity_poly.type
_entity_poly.pdbx_seq_one_letter_code
_entity_poly.pdbx_strand_id
1 'polypeptide(L)' 'MSCKHKYEFSRNESYWYYCGRNNKAFVSTSFYYCEICCEEKEVTKQTSAFPSEEYKLPDWAKAINKHRRDLDALYY' A
#
# COMPACT_ATOMS: atom_id res chain seq x y z
N MET A 1 -5.92 -26.66 18.61
CA MET A 1 -5.94 -25.37 19.33
C MET A 1 -6.86 -24.43 18.57
N SER A 2 -7.90 -23.89 19.22
CA SER A 2 -8.77 -22.86 18.63
C SER A 2 -8.12 -21.51 18.91
N CYS A 3 -7.42 -20.94 17.92
CA CYS A 3 -6.88 -19.60 18.06
C CYS A 3 -8.04 -18.59 17.99
N LYS A 4 -8.27 -17.84 19.07
CA LYS A 4 -9.09 -16.62 19.02
C LYS A 4 -8.20 -15.52 18.47
N HIS A 5 -8.17 -15.38 17.15
CA HIS A 5 -7.30 -14.44 16.46
C HIS A 5 -7.42 -13.02 17.04
N LYS A 6 -6.39 -12.59 17.75
CA LYS A 6 -6.14 -11.19 18.10
C LYS A 6 -5.05 -10.71 17.17
N TYR A 7 -5.46 -9.96 16.15
CA TYR A 7 -4.56 -9.37 15.16
C TYR A 7 -4.08 -8.03 15.70
N GLU A 8 -2.79 -7.94 16.00
CA GLU A 8 -2.13 -6.70 16.43
C GLU A 8 -1.39 -6.07 15.27
N PHE A 9 -1.33 -4.73 15.24
CA PHE A 9 -0.61 -4.02 14.19
C PHE A 9 0.89 -4.31 14.31
N SER A 10 1.49 -4.76 13.21
CA SER A 10 2.93 -5.04 13.14
C SER A 10 3.68 -3.92 12.44
N ARG A 11 3.35 -3.67 11.16
CA ARG A 11 4.02 -2.67 10.33
C ARG A 11 3.10 -2.15 9.23
N ASN A 12 3.49 -1.02 8.65
CA ASN A 12 2.87 -0.49 7.45
C ASN A 12 3.95 -0.28 6.38
N GLU A 13 3.63 -0.68 5.15
CA GLU A 13 4.43 -0.35 3.99
C GLU A 13 3.60 0.50 3.04
N SER A 14 4.09 1.69 2.74
CA SER A 14 3.47 2.61 1.81
C SER A 14 4.45 3.03 0.74
N TYR A 15 4.01 2.99 -0.52
CA TYR A 15 4.82 3.38 -1.66
C TYR A 15 3.95 3.80 -2.85
N TRP A 16 4.55 4.53 -3.78
CA TRP A 16 3.96 4.84 -5.06
C TRP A 16 4.87 4.37 -6.20
N TYR A 17 4.30 4.14 -7.37
CA TYR A 17 5.01 3.80 -8.61
C TYR A 17 4.24 4.30 -9.84
N TYR A 18 4.92 4.43 -10.98
CA TYR A 18 4.29 4.79 -12.24
C TYR A 18 3.58 3.58 -12.86
N CYS A 19 2.26 3.66 -13.00
CA CYS A 19 1.42 2.64 -13.65
C CYS A 19 0.96 3.12 -15.04
N GLY A 20 1.89 3.13 -16.01
CA GLY A 20 1.63 3.56 -17.38
C GLY A 20 1.98 5.04 -17.62
N ARG A 21 1.50 5.61 -18.75
CA ARG A 21 2.13 6.73 -19.47
C ARG A 21 2.36 8.04 -18.70
N ASN A 22 1.75 8.20 -17.53
CA ASN A 22 2.02 9.25 -16.52
C ASN A 22 1.19 9.03 -15.24
N ASN A 23 0.51 7.89 -15.10
CA ASN A 23 -0.36 7.62 -13.96
C ASN A 23 0.47 7.14 -12.78
N LYS A 24 0.19 7.63 -11.58
CA LYS A 24 0.83 7.17 -10.35
C LYS A 24 -0.14 6.29 -9.59
N ALA A 25 0.28 5.08 -9.26
CA ALA A 25 -0.38 4.22 -8.30
C ALA A 25 0.20 4.46 -6.91
N PHE A 26 -0.67 4.60 -5.91
CA PHE A 26 -0.33 4.75 -4.50
C PHE A 26 -0.87 3.55 -3.74
N VAL A 27 0.01 2.87 -3.01
CA VAL A 27 -0.29 1.63 -2.28
C VAL A 27 0.10 1.80 -0.83
N SER A 28 -0.79 1.41 0.08
CA SER A 28 -0.51 1.27 1.51
C SER A 28 -0.98 -0.08 1.99
N THR A 29 -0.07 -0.92 2.48
CA THR A 29 -0.36 -2.22 3.06
C THR A 29 -0.07 -2.19 4.55
N SER A 30 -1.08 -2.46 5.36
CA SER A 30 -0.93 -2.67 6.80
C SER A 30 -0.88 -4.16 7.10
N PHE A 31 0.16 -4.57 7.82
CA PHE A 31 0.37 -5.94 8.24
C PHE A 31 -0.06 -6.09 9.70
N TYR A 32 -0.85 -7.11 9.97
CA TYR A 32 -1.30 -7.48 11.29
C TYR A 32 -0.82 -8.87 11.61
N TYR A 33 -0.34 -9.07 12.83
CA TYR A 33 0.20 -10.35 13.26
C TYR A 33 -0.59 -10.90 14.44
N CYS A 34 -0.85 -12.21 14.44
CA CYS A 34 -1.41 -12.89 15.59
C CYS A 34 -0.31 -13.65 16.32
N GLU A 35 0.01 -13.24 17.55
CA GLU A 35 1.08 -13.85 18.33
C GLU A 35 0.81 -15.30 18.76
N ILE A 36 -0.44 -15.75 18.68
CA ILE A 36 -0.86 -17.08 19.16
C ILE A 36 -0.67 -18.15 18.09
N CYS A 37 -1.12 -17.90 16.85
CA CYS A 37 -1.01 -18.84 15.74
C CYS A 37 0.11 -18.47 14.75
N CYS A 38 0.81 -17.36 15.00
CA CYS A 38 1.82 -16.79 14.11
C CYS A 38 1.31 -16.46 12.70
N GLU A 39 0.00 -16.26 12.54
CA GLU A 39 -0.59 -15.87 11.26
C GLU A 39 -0.44 -14.36 11.03
N GLU A 40 -0.07 -14.00 9.80
CA GLU A 40 -0.04 -12.63 9.31
C GLU A 40 -1.26 -12.37 8.43
N LYS A 41 -1.88 -11.21 8.64
CA LYS A 41 -3.00 -10.70 7.84
C LYS A 41 -2.63 -9.37 7.24
N GLU A 42 -2.84 -9.25 5.94
CA GLU A 42 -2.56 -8.05 5.18
C GLU A 42 -3.85 -7.29 4.84
N VAL A 43 -3.80 -5.97 4.96
CA VAL A 43 -4.87 -5.07 4.51
C VAL A 43 -4.26 -4.02 3.60
N THR A 44 -4.51 -4.15 2.30
CA THR A 44 -4.00 -3.23 1.28
C THR A 44 -5.08 -2.23 0.86
N LYS A 45 -4.67 -0.98 0.74
CA LYS A 45 -5.44 0.09 0.10
C LYS A 45 -4.63 0.60 -1.10
N GLN A 46 -5.32 0.78 -2.21
CA GLN A 46 -4.71 1.27 -3.45
C GLN A 46 -5.58 2.35 -4.06
N THR A 47 -4.93 3.36 -4.63
CA THR A 47 -5.55 4.34 -5.51
C THR A 47 -4.58 4.71 -6.62
N SER A 48 -5.08 5.32 -7.69
CA SER A 48 -4.24 5.82 -8.76
C SER A 48 -4.78 7.14 -9.25
N ALA A 49 -3.89 8.04 -9.64
CA ALA A 49 -4.25 9.32 -10.20
C ALA A 49 -3.29 9.76 -11.29
N PHE A 50 -3.84 10.39 -12.32
CA PHE A 50 -3.05 11.18 -13.24
C PHE A 50 -2.47 12.42 -12.51
N PRO A 51 -1.40 13.03 -13.04
CA PRO A 51 -0.78 14.20 -12.41
C PRO A 51 -1.77 15.36 -12.25
N SER A 52 -2.71 15.50 -13.19
CA SER A 52 -3.79 16.50 -13.14
C SER A 52 -4.83 16.24 -12.06
N GLU A 53 -4.86 15.05 -11.46
CA GLU A 53 -5.87 14.61 -10.47
C GLU A 53 -5.29 14.37 -9.08
N GLU A 54 -4.00 14.62 -8.84
CA GLU A 54 -3.35 14.39 -7.54
C GLU A 54 -4.03 15.15 -6.39
N TYR A 55 -4.66 16.29 -6.67
CA TYR A 55 -5.42 17.04 -5.66
C TYR A 55 -6.64 16.27 -5.11
N LYS A 56 -7.21 15.35 -5.89
CA LYS A 56 -8.35 14.50 -5.50
C LYS A 56 -7.93 13.28 -4.67
N LEU A 57 -6.63 13.02 -4.53
CA LEU A 57 -6.15 11.87 -3.77
C LEU A 57 -6.59 11.96 -2.30
N PRO A 58 -6.92 10.82 -1.67
CA PRO A 58 -7.18 10.77 -0.25
C PRO A 58 -5.91 11.11 0.54
N ASP A 59 -6.07 11.65 1.75
CA ASP A 59 -4.94 12.15 2.55
C ASP A 59 -3.87 11.08 2.81
N TRP A 60 -4.29 9.82 3.01
CA TRP A 60 -3.35 8.71 3.20
C TRP A 60 -2.43 8.50 1.99
N ALA A 61 -2.93 8.74 0.77
CA ALA A 61 -2.15 8.58 -0.45
C ALA A 61 -1.23 9.79 -0.68
N LYS A 62 -1.71 11.00 -0.37
CA LYS A 62 -0.90 12.24 -0.42
C LYS A 62 0.28 12.21 0.54
N ALA A 63 0.18 11.47 1.65
CA ALA A 63 1.27 11.30 2.61
C ALA A 63 2.39 10.35 2.12
N ILE A 64 2.20 9.63 1.01
CA ILE A 64 3.15 8.64 0.52
C ILE A 64 4.23 9.31 -0.35
N ASN A 65 5.46 9.35 0.18
CA ASN A 65 6.61 9.93 -0.53
C ASN A 65 7.57 8.87 -1.13
N LYS A 66 7.44 7.60 -0.73
CA LYS A 66 8.36 6.53 -1.12
C LYS A 66 8.05 6.04 -2.54
N HIS A 67 8.97 6.27 -3.48
CA HIS A 67 8.87 5.78 -4.87
C HIS A 67 9.52 4.39 -5.01
N ARG A 68 8.78 3.41 -5.54
CA ARG A 68 9.28 2.07 -5.89
C ARG A 68 9.53 1.95 -7.40
N ARG A 69 10.72 2.38 -7.83
CA ARG A 69 11.16 2.37 -9.24
C ARG A 69 11.21 0.97 -9.86
N ASP A 70 11.43 -0.05 -9.03
CA ASP A 70 11.41 -1.46 -9.42
C ASP A 70 10.03 -1.93 -9.91
N LEU A 71 8.97 -1.19 -9.56
CA LEU A 71 7.58 -1.46 -9.96
C LEU A 71 7.07 -0.50 -11.05
N ASP A 72 7.88 0.47 -11.49
CA ASP A 72 7.49 1.36 -12.56
C ASP A 72 7.24 0.54 -13.83
N ALA A 73 6.09 0.75 -14.47
CA ALA A 73 5.79 0.10 -15.74
C ALA A 73 6.91 0.43 -16.73
N LEU A 74 7.59 -0.61 -17.24
CA LEU A 74 8.62 -0.45 -18.26
C LEU A 74 7.96 0.14 -19.50
N TYR A 75 8.32 1.39 -19.80
CA TYR A 75 8.01 2.01 -21.08
C TYR A 75 8.87 1.32 -22.14
N TYR A 76 8.31 0.34 -22.83
CA TYR A 76 8.82 -0.16 -24.12
C TYR A 76 8.01 0.46 -25.25
#